data_AF-A0ABC8IMP4-F1
#
_entry.id   AF-A0ABC8IMP4-F1
#
_cell.length_a   1.000
_cell.length_b   1.000
_cell.length_c   1.000
_cell.angle_alpha   90.00
_cell.angle_beta   90.00
_cell.angle_gamma   90.00
#
_symmetry.space_group_name_H-M   'P 1'
#
loop_
_entity.id
_entity.type
_entity.pdbx_description
1 polymer ?
#
loop_
_entity_poly.entity_id
_entity_poly.type
_entity_poly.pdbx_seq_one_letter_code
_entity_poly.pdbx_strand_id
1 'polypeptide(L)'
;MTVSVFSSSKFSTIMKVVVMVAVVLVVTVVDGQSCNTHLSGLNVCGEFVVPGADTTNPSAECCNALEAVPSDCICNTFRIASRLPTRCNIPTLSCN
;
A
#
# COMPACT_ATOMS: atom_id res chain seq x y z
N MET A 1 -20.08 23.79 1.16
CA MET A 1 -20.08 23.67 2.63
C MET A 1 -19.23 24.81 3.18
N THR A 2 -19.86 25.91 3.58
CA THR A 2 -19.19 27.13 4.06
C THR A 2 -18.92 26.99 5.55
N VAL A 3 -17.64 26.96 5.94
CA VAL A 3 -17.23 26.96 7.35
C VAL A 3 -17.23 28.39 7.87
N SER A 4 -18.19 28.71 8.74
CA SER A 4 -18.28 30.00 9.42
C SER A 4 -17.22 30.08 10.52
N VAL A 5 -16.19 30.91 10.32
CA VAL A 5 -15.08 31.09 11.26
C VAL A 5 -15.48 32.12 12.32
N PHE A 6 -15.89 31.66 13.50
CA PHE A 6 -16.14 32.53 14.66
C PHE A 6 -14.83 32.88 15.36
N SER A 7 -14.55 34.18 15.41
CA SER A 7 -13.39 34.79 16.08
C SER A 7 -13.51 34.64 17.60
N SER A 8 -12.64 33.82 18.20
CA SER A 8 -12.15 34.02 19.57
C SER A 8 -10.80 33.31 19.75
N SER A 9 -9.88 33.93 20.49
CA SER A 9 -8.44 33.66 20.56
C SER A 9 -8.03 32.24 20.98
N LYS A 10 -8.96 31.38 21.40
CA LYS A 10 -8.74 29.93 21.67
C LYS A 10 -9.07 29.03 20.47
N PHE A 11 -9.88 29.50 19.52
CA PHE A 11 -10.26 28.76 18.31
C PHE A 11 -9.11 28.63 17.31
N SER A 12 -8.13 29.54 17.32
CA SER A 12 -6.95 29.47 16.44
C SER A 12 -6.13 28.19 16.68
N THR A 13 -5.99 27.77 17.94
CA THR A 13 -5.25 26.54 18.28
C THR A 13 -6.04 25.29 17.89
N ILE A 14 -7.35 25.28 18.17
CA ILE A 14 -8.22 24.15 17.84
C ILE A 14 -8.30 23.95 16.31
N MET A 15 -8.44 25.03 15.54
CA MET A 15 -8.47 24.98 14.08
C MET A 15 -7.16 24.45 13.50
N LYS A 16 -6.01 24.85 14.04
CA LYS A 16 -4.70 24.31 13.64
C LYS A 16 -4.58 22.82 13.92
N VAL A 17 -5.07 22.35 15.07
CA VAL A 17 -5.06 20.92 15.41
C VAL A 17 -5.99 20.13 14.47
N VAL A 18 -7.19 20.63 14.19
CA VAL A 18 -8.13 19.98 13.26
C VAL A 18 -7.53 19.90 11.85
N VAL A 19 -6.88 20.97 11.37
CA VAL A 19 -6.19 20.97 10.07
C VAL A 19 -5.02 19.98 10.07
N MET A 20 -4.19 19.95 11.12
CA MET A 20 -3.10 18.97 11.24
C MET A 20 -3.60 17.53 11.20
N VAL A 21 -4.65 17.22 11.96
CA VAL A 21 -5.26 15.87 11.98
C VAL A 21 -5.82 15.53 10.60
N ALA A 22 -6.50 16.47 9.93
CA ALA A 22 -7.01 16.25 8.58
C ALA A 22 -5.88 15.99 7.56
N VAL A 23 -4.77 16.72 7.65
CA VAL A 23 -3.61 16.51 6.77
C VAL A 23 -2.99 15.14 6.99
N VAL A 24 -2.78 14.72 8.24
CA VAL A 24 -2.22 13.40 8.56
C VAL A 24 -3.14 12.28 8.05
N LEU A 25 -4.45 12.42 8.24
CA LEU A 25 -5.42 11.46 7.72
C LEU A 25 -5.33 11.35 6.19
N VAL A 26 -5.24 12.46 5.46
CA VAL A 26 -5.11 12.45 3.98
C VAL A 26 -3.82 11.75 3.54
N VAL A 27 -2.67 12.03 4.18
CA VAL A 27 -1.40 11.40 3.78
C VAL A 27 -1.47 9.86 3.90
N THR A 28 -2.07 9.35 4.99
CA THR A 28 -2.15 7.89 5.21
C THR A 28 -3.05 7.16 4.22
N VAL A 29 -4.16 7.77 3.77
CA VAL A 29 -5.02 7.13 2.74
C VAL A 29 -4.40 7.18 1.35
N VAL A 30 -3.67 8.24 1.01
CA VAL A 30 -3.01 8.36 -0.31
C VAL A 30 -1.88 7.33 -0.45
N ASP A 31 -1.14 7.07 0.62
CA ASP A 31 -0.09 6.05 0.65
C ASP A 31 -0.65 4.62 0.50
N GLY A 32 -1.76 4.31 1.20
CA GLY A 32 -2.43 3.02 1.07
C GLY A 32 -3.09 2.80 -0.30
N GLN A 33 -3.71 3.82 -0.88
CA GLN A 33 -4.33 3.74 -2.21
C GLN A 33 -3.29 3.64 -3.32
N SER A 34 -2.21 4.40 -3.24
CA SER A 34 -1.09 4.31 -4.19
C SER A 34 -0.46 2.92 -4.14
N CYS A 35 -0.23 2.35 -2.95
CA CYS A 35 0.26 0.99 -2.79
C CYS A 35 -0.59 -0.04 -3.55
N ASN A 36 -1.92 -0.01 -3.40
CA ASN A 36 -2.81 -0.93 -4.11
C ASN A 36 -2.76 -0.76 -5.64
N THR A 37 -2.67 0.48 -6.12
CA THR A 37 -2.54 0.75 -7.56
C THR A 37 -1.22 0.22 -8.12
N HIS A 38 -0.11 0.44 -7.41
CA HIS A 38 1.21 -0.08 -7.79
C HIS A 38 1.26 -1.61 -7.76
N LEU A 39 0.69 -2.25 -6.74
CA LEU A 39 0.58 -3.71 -6.65
C LEU A 39 -0.27 -4.31 -7.78
N SER A 40 -1.33 -3.61 -8.21
CA SER A 40 -2.14 -4.05 -9.36
C SER A 40 -1.33 -4.07 -10.65
N GLY A 41 -0.35 -3.17 -10.79
CA GLY A 41 0.61 -3.16 -11.90
C GLY A 41 1.49 -4.41 -11.97
N LEU A 42 1.71 -5.10 -10.86
CA LEU A 42 2.49 -6.35 -10.81
C LEU A 42 1.76 -7.54 -11.42
N ASN A 43 0.51 -7.40 -11.87
CA ASN A 43 -0.21 -8.49 -12.53
C ASN A 43 0.51 -8.97 -13.81
N VAL A 44 1.30 -8.11 -14.47
CA VAL A 44 2.18 -8.48 -15.59
C VAL A 44 3.26 -9.50 -15.19
N CYS A 45 3.63 -9.54 -13.91
CA CYS A 45 4.60 -10.50 -13.38
C CYS A 45 3.99 -11.89 -13.11
N GLY A 46 2.67 -12.05 -13.25
CA GLY A 46 1.95 -13.26 -12.85
C GLY A 46 2.46 -14.54 -13.50
N GLU A 47 2.83 -14.48 -14.78
CA GLU A 47 3.36 -15.64 -15.51
C GLU A 47 4.71 -16.12 -15.00
N PHE A 48 5.52 -15.23 -14.40
CA PHE A 48 6.88 -15.55 -13.93
C PHE A 48 6.91 -16.07 -12.48
N VAL A 49 5.80 -15.97 -11.75
CA VAL A 49 5.71 -16.35 -10.33
C VAL A 49 4.88 -17.61 -10.09
N VAL A 50 4.40 -18.25 -11.16
CA VAL A 50 3.64 -19.51 -11.08
C VAL A 50 4.55 -20.72 -11.36
N PRO A 51 4.34 -21.85 -10.66
CA PRO A 51 5.04 -23.09 -10.97
C PRO A 51 4.75 -23.54 -12.40
N GLY A 52 5.79 -23.94 -13.14
CA GLY A 52 5.65 -24.40 -14.54
C GLY A 52 5.81 -23.31 -15.59
N ALA A 53 6.21 -22.10 -15.21
CA ALA A 53 6.66 -21.09 -16.16
C ALA A 53 7.95 -21.55 -16.85
N ASP A 54 7.91 -21.67 -18.18
CA ASP A 54 9.09 -22.02 -18.99
C ASP A 54 10.16 -20.90 -18.98
N THR A 55 9.76 -19.69 -18.59
CA THR A 55 10.59 -18.49 -18.52
C THR A 55 10.91 -18.15 -17.06
N THR A 56 12.10 -18.52 -16.61
CA THR A 56 12.61 -18.16 -15.27
C THR A 56 13.07 -16.70 -15.17
N ASN A 57 13.20 -16.00 -16.29
CA ASN A 57 13.63 -14.60 -16.33
C ASN A 57 12.43 -13.68 -16.57
N PRO A 58 12.16 -12.70 -15.67
CA PRO A 58 11.07 -11.76 -15.85
C PRO A 58 11.27 -10.88 -17.09
N SER A 59 10.16 -10.42 -17.68
CA SER A 59 10.17 -9.40 -18.73
C SER A 59 10.64 -8.04 -18.20
N ALA A 60 11.13 -7.17 -19.07
CA ALA A 60 11.52 -5.82 -18.69
C ALA A 60 10.32 -5.03 -18.14
N GLU A 61 9.13 -5.28 -18.66
CA GLU A 61 7.87 -4.70 -18.21
C GLU A 61 7.57 -5.09 -16.75
N CYS A 62 7.78 -6.37 -16.39
CA CYS A 62 7.61 -6.82 -15.02
C CYS A 62 8.63 -6.16 -14.07
N CYS A 63 9.90 -6.08 -14.47
CA CYS A 63 10.93 -5.43 -13.65
C CYS A 63 10.66 -3.92 -13.45
N ASN A 64 10.24 -3.22 -14.50
CA ASN A 64 9.90 -1.80 -14.43
C ASN A 64 8.66 -1.56 -13.55
N ALA A 65 7.64 -2.43 -13.65
CA ALA A 65 6.47 -2.38 -12.79
C ALA A 65 6.84 -2.61 -11.32
N LEU A 66 7.77 -3.53 -11.06
CA LEU A 66 8.28 -3.82 -9.72
C LEU A 66 9.08 -2.66 -9.12
N GLU A 67 9.94 -2.02 -9.91
CA GLU A 67 10.71 -0.86 -9.47
C GLU A 67 9.81 0.35 -9.15
N ALA A 68 8.67 0.48 -9.83
CA ALA A 68 7.70 1.54 -9.55
C ALA A 68 6.94 1.36 -8.23
N VAL A 69 7.02 0.19 -7.56
CA VAL A 69 6.34 -0.05 -6.29
C VAL A 69 7.19 0.48 -5.13
N PRO A 70 6.62 1.30 -4.22
CA PRO A 70 7.34 1.74 -3.02
C PRO A 70 7.83 0.55 -2.17
N SER A 71 9.08 0.63 -1.70
CA SER A 71 9.72 -0.44 -0.91
C SER A 71 8.95 -0.79 0.37
N ASP A 72 8.37 0.20 1.04
CA ASP A 72 7.58 -0.02 2.26
C ASP A 72 6.26 -0.75 1.97
N CYS A 73 5.60 -0.39 0.86
CA CYS A 73 4.38 -1.03 0.38
C CYS A 73 4.61 -2.52 0.09
N ILE A 74 5.65 -2.84 -0.69
CA ILE A 74 5.93 -4.23 -1.07
C ILE A 74 6.37 -5.07 0.14
N CYS A 75 7.21 -4.53 1.03
CA CYS A 75 7.64 -5.23 2.26
C CYS A 75 6.46 -5.51 3.20
N ASN A 76 5.60 -4.51 3.40
CA ASN A 76 4.41 -4.65 4.23
C ASN A 76 3.46 -5.70 3.65
N THR A 77 3.28 -5.68 2.33
CA THR A 77 2.45 -6.66 1.60
C THR A 77 2.98 -8.07 1.77
N PHE A 78 4.28 -8.33 1.54
CA PHE A 78 4.87 -9.66 1.74
C PHE A 78 4.75 -10.16 3.18
N ARG A 79 4.96 -9.27 4.16
CA ARG A 79 4.79 -9.59 5.58
C ARG A 79 3.35 -9.97 5.93
N ILE A 80 2.37 -9.29 5.33
CA ILE A 80 0.96 -9.63 5.51
C ILE A 80 0.65 -10.95 4.80
N ALA A 81 1.03 -11.08 3.53
CA ALA A 81 0.78 -12.24 2.70
C ALA A 81 1.33 -13.54 3.30
N SER A 82 2.55 -13.52 3.83
CA SER A 82 3.15 -14.67 4.53
C SER A 82 2.38 -15.11 5.78
N ARG A 83 1.63 -14.21 6.41
CA ARG A 83 0.79 -14.50 7.60
C ARG A 83 -0.66 -14.81 7.24
N LEU A 84 -1.10 -14.51 6.02
CA LEU A 84 -2.48 -14.78 5.58
C LEU A 84 -2.86 -16.26 5.71
N PRO A 85 -2.04 -17.25 5.31
CA PRO A 85 -2.39 -18.66 5.46
C PRO A 85 -2.76 -19.02 6.90
N THR A 86 -1.91 -18.64 7.87
CA THR A 86 -2.17 -18.88 9.29
C THR A 86 -3.43 -18.16 9.77
N ARG A 87 -3.69 -16.92 9.32
CA ARG A 87 -4.90 -16.17 9.66
C ARG A 87 -6.17 -16.80 9.08
N CYS A 88 -6.07 -17.44 7.91
CA CYS A 88 -7.15 -18.14 7.24
C CYS A 88 -7.26 -19.61 7.64
N ASN A 89 -6.52 -20.06 8.66
CA ASN A 89 -6.48 -21.46 9.11
C ASN A 89 -6.10 -22.46 8.00
N ILE A 90 -5.27 -22.00 7.06
CA ILE A 90 -4.68 -22.81 5.99
C ILE A 90 -3.35 -23.38 6.53
N PRO A 91 -3.06 -24.67 6.30
CA PRO A 91 -1.79 -25.26 6.70
C PRO A 91 -0.61 -24.42 6.19
N THR A 92 0.35 -24.16 7.08
CA THR A 92 1.50 -23.31 6.78
C THR A 92 2.32 -23.94 5.66
N LEU A 93 2.48 -23.19 4.57
CA LEU A 93 3.36 -23.56 3.48
C LEU A 93 4.80 -23.24 3.90
N SER A 94 5.65 -24.26 4.02
CA SER A 94 7.09 -24.07 4.23
C SER A 94 7.73 -23.89 2.86
N CYS A 95 7.82 -22.64 2.39
CA CYS A 95 8.55 -22.30 1.18
C CYS A 95 10.04 -22.18 1.54
N ASN A 96 10.88 -23.06 0.97
CA ASN A 96 12.34 -23.02 1.11
C ASN A 96 13.00 -22.29 -0.04
#